data_AF-I1S6T6-F1
#
_entry.id   AF-I1S6T6-F1
#
_cell.length_a   1.000
_cell.length_b   1.000
_cell.length_c   1.000
_cell.angle_alpha   90.00
_cell.angle_beta   90.00
_cell.angle_gamma   90.00
#
_symmetry.space_group_name_H-M   'P 1'
#
loop_
_entity.id
_entity.type
_entity.pdbx_description
1 polymer ?
#
loop_
_entity_poly.entity_id
_entity_poly.type
_entity_poly.pdbx_seq_one_letter_code
_entity_poly.pdbx_strand_id
1 'polypeptide(L)'
;MSLPTTEVACERPKKQLSSSDRATIQNDHYIPQLDPINLQLKHFVYDYMVKHTGPCIATDWQCTVGVTDRMPEILNPITSIMRETRETDYIKFAEPICIFECEVFHNSPTKQAYDGEIDVKMTEFVKRHEDINVASEVVPS
;
A
#
# COMPACT_ATOMS: atom_id res chain seq x y z
N MET A 1 60.09 1.30 18.27
CA MET A 1 59.32 0.27 17.54
C MET A 1 57.89 0.78 17.48
N SER A 2 57.45 1.25 16.31
CA SER A 2 56.13 1.85 16.11
C SER A 2 55.43 1.06 15.00
N LEU A 3 54.27 0.51 15.33
CA LEU A 3 53.42 -0.24 14.39
C LEU A 3 52.69 0.74 13.46
N PRO A 4 52.57 0.45 12.16
CA PRO A 4 51.66 1.18 11.29
C PRO A 4 50.24 0.60 11.41
N THR A 5 49.26 1.43 11.76
CA THR A 5 47.84 1.07 11.70
C THR A 5 47.35 1.27 10.28
N THR A 6 47.10 0.18 9.57
CA THR A 6 46.47 0.17 8.24
C THR A 6 44.98 0.45 8.39
N GLU A 7 44.51 1.60 7.94
CA GLU A 7 43.07 1.88 7.79
C GLU A 7 42.54 1.12 6.58
N VAL A 8 41.67 0.13 6.83
CA VAL A 8 40.93 -0.58 5.78
C VAL A 8 39.70 0.25 5.45
N ALA A 9 39.77 1.02 4.37
CA ALA A 9 38.61 1.70 3.80
C ALA A 9 37.63 0.65 3.23
N CYS A 10 36.52 0.44 3.92
CA CYS A 10 35.41 -0.38 3.42
C CYS A 10 34.58 0.49 2.45
N GLU A 11 34.94 0.49 1.16
CA GLU A 11 34.13 1.13 0.13
C GLU A 11 32.79 0.39 -0.01
N ARG A 12 31.70 1.05 0.38
CA ARG A 12 30.34 0.56 0.12
C ARG A 12 29.96 0.86 -1.34
N PRO A 13 29.34 -0.08 -2.07
CA PRO A 13 28.89 0.16 -3.43
C PRO A 13 27.86 1.29 -3.48
N LYS A 14 28.11 2.29 -4.33
CA LYS A 14 27.13 3.32 -4.70
C LYS A 14 25.98 2.65 -5.43
N LYS A 15 24.87 2.35 -4.73
CA LYS A 15 23.59 2.08 -5.40
C LYS A 15 23.24 3.34 -6.19
N GLN A 16 23.25 3.24 -7.52
CA GLN A 16 22.70 4.28 -8.38
C GLN A 16 21.24 4.49 -7.98
N LEU A 17 20.96 5.68 -7.45
CA LEU A 17 19.62 6.12 -7.12
C LEU A 17 18.85 6.27 -8.43
N SER A 18 17.76 5.51 -8.56
CA SER A 18 16.82 5.61 -9.67
C SER A 18 16.25 7.02 -9.74
N SER A 19 16.16 7.58 -10.94
CA SER A 19 15.76 8.98 -11.23
C SER A 19 14.30 9.32 -10.89
N SER A 20 13.56 8.43 -10.20
CA SER A 20 12.14 8.64 -9.90
C SER A 20 11.87 9.25 -8.51
N ASP A 21 12.88 9.39 -7.65
CA ASP A 21 12.72 9.93 -6.30
C ASP A 21 13.06 11.42 -6.29
N ARG A 22 12.06 12.28 -6.55
CA ARG A 22 12.20 13.74 -6.49
C ARG A 22 12.28 14.22 -5.04
N ALA A 23 13.37 13.89 -4.34
CA ALA A 23 13.65 14.39 -3.00
C ALA A 23 14.21 15.82 -3.07
N THR A 24 13.54 16.79 -2.45
CA THR A 24 14.16 18.10 -2.18
C THR A 24 14.92 17.99 -0.86
N ILE A 25 16.25 18.15 -0.90
CA ILE A 25 17.10 18.12 0.28
C ILE A 25 16.91 19.45 1.03
N GLN A 26 16.40 19.38 2.26
CA GLN A 26 16.40 20.51 3.19
C GLN A 26 16.99 20.01 4.53
N ASN A 27 18.20 20.50 4.88
CA ASN A 27 18.88 20.29 6.16
C ASN A 27 19.12 18.83 6.61
N ASP A 28 19.75 18.01 5.75
CA ASP A 28 20.30 16.66 6.07
C ASP A 28 19.36 15.65 6.74
N HIS A 29 18.06 15.96 6.83
CA HIS A 29 17.03 15.04 7.30
C HIS A 29 16.28 14.50 6.10
N TYR A 30 16.39 13.19 5.88
CA TYR A 30 15.54 12.48 4.93
C TYR A 30 14.11 12.54 5.45
N ILE A 31 13.34 13.54 5.01
CA ILE A 31 11.90 13.55 5.15
C ILE A 31 11.38 12.87 3.88
N PRO A 32 10.86 11.63 3.95
CA PRO A 32 10.16 11.06 2.82
C PRO A 32 9.02 12.03 2.52
N GLN A 33 9.06 12.71 1.37
CA GLN A 33 7.91 13.46 0.92
C GLN A 33 6.84 12.41 0.61
N LEU A 34 5.90 12.24 1.53
CA LEU A 34 4.71 11.45 1.26
C LEU A 34 4.07 12.08 0.03
N ASP A 35 4.01 11.31 -1.04
CA ASP A 35 3.29 11.69 -2.24
C ASP A 35 1.89 12.19 -1.82
N PRO A 36 1.52 13.45 -2.16
CA PRO A 36 0.23 14.02 -1.77
C PRO A 36 -0.96 13.12 -2.12
N ILE A 37 -0.86 12.36 -3.22
CA ILE A 37 -1.90 11.42 -3.66
C ILE A 37 -1.99 10.24 -2.70
N ASN A 38 -0.86 9.68 -2.25
CA ASN A 38 -0.85 8.59 -1.28
C ASN A 38 -1.40 9.03 0.08
N LEU A 39 -1.16 10.29 0.47
CA LEU A 39 -1.73 10.84 1.71
C LEU A 39 -3.26 10.99 1.60
N GLN A 40 -3.76 11.48 0.46
CA GLN A 40 -5.20 11.60 0.21
C GLN A 40 -5.89 10.24 0.19
N LEU A 41 -5.30 9.25 -0.50
CA LEU A 41 -5.78 7.87 -0.49
C LEU A 41 -5.84 7.32 0.95
N LYS A 42 -4.79 7.50 1.74
CA LYS A 42 -4.74 7.04 3.13
C LYS A 42 -5.85 7.65 3.97
N HIS A 43 -6.07 8.95 3.86
CA HIS A 43 -7.14 9.64 4.59
C HIS A 43 -8.52 9.14 4.15
N PHE A 44 -8.74 9.02 2.84
CA PHE A 44 -10.00 8.52 2.29
C PHE A 44 -10.32 7.12 2.83
N VAL A 45 -9.38 6.17 2.75
CA VAL A 45 -9.60 4.79 3.22
C VAL A 45 -9.86 4.77 4.73
N TYR A 46 -9.08 5.50 5.53
CA TYR A 46 -9.28 5.57 6.98
C TYR A 46 -10.68 6.11 7.32
N ASP A 47 -11.05 7.26 6.76
CA ASP A 47 -12.33 7.92 7.03
C ASP A 47 -13.50 7.03 6.60
N TYR A 48 -13.37 6.38 5.45
CA TYR A 48 -14.37 5.43 4.96
C TYR A 48 -14.54 4.26 5.93
N MET A 49 -13.46 3.58 6.30
CA MET A 49 -13.52 2.41 7.17
C MET A 49 -14.04 2.77 8.56
N VAL A 50 -13.57 3.86 9.17
CA VAL A 50 -14.05 4.32 10.49
C VAL A 50 -15.55 4.58 10.46
N LYS A 51 -16.05 5.25 9.42
CA LYS A 51 -17.47 5.56 9.28
C LYS A 51 -18.34 4.29 9.18
N HIS A 52 -17.81 3.20 8.60
CA HIS A 52 -18.59 2.00 8.30
C HIS A 52 -18.33 0.81 9.20
N THR A 53 -17.28 0.81 10.05
CA THR A 53 -16.92 -0.33 10.93
C THR A 53 -17.94 -0.57 12.05
N GLY A 54 -18.80 0.42 12.36
CA GLY A 54 -19.88 0.28 13.34
C GLY A 54 -19.41 -0.08 14.76
N PRO A 55 -20.34 -0.19 15.71
CA PRO A 55 -20.05 -0.75 17.02
C PRO A 55 -19.90 -2.28 16.92
N CYS A 56 -18.81 -2.82 17.46
CA CYS A 56 -18.60 -4.26 17.54
C CYS A 56 -19.09 -4.83 18.90
N ILE A 57 -19.52 -6.09 18.94
CA ILE A 57 -19.87 -6.78 20.19
C ILE A 57 -18.58 -7.42 20.73
N ALA A 58 -18.28 -7.24 22.02
CA ALA A 58 -16.97 -7.60 22.61
C ALA A 58 -16.54 -9.07 22.41
N THR A 59 -17.48 -9.98 22.11
CA THR A 59 -17.21 -11.40 21.84
C THR A 59 -16.85 -11.68 20.38
N ASP A 60 -17.12 -10.74 19.49
CA ASP A 60 -16.93 -10.89 18.05
C ASP A 60 -15.47 -10.67 17.68
N TRP A 61 -15.00 -11.39 16.66
CA TRP A 61 -13.61 -11.28 16.21
C TRP A 61 -13.32 -9.88 15.66
N GLN A 62 -14.33 -9.17 15.15
CA GLN A 62 -14.24 -7.79 14.67
C GLN A 62 -13.73 -6.82 15.75
N CYS A 63 -14.00 -7.09 17.04
CA CYS A 63 -13.46 -6.27 18.13
C CYS A 63 -11.95 -6.48 18.38
N THR A 64 -11.36 -7.52 17.79
CA THR A 64 -9.92 -7.83 17.95
C THR A 64 -9.04 -7.17 16.90
N VAL A 65 -9.63 -6.50 15.90
CA VAL A 65 -8.92 -5.93 14.75
C VAL A 65 -9.33 -4.47 14.52
N GLY A 66 -8.36 -3.57 14.59
CA GLY A 66 -8.59 -2.15 14.38
C GLY A 66 -8.69 -1.78 12.90
N VAL A 67 -9.22 -0.58 12.60
CA VAL A 67 -9.14 0.00 11.25
C VAL A 67 -7.69 0.09 10.78
N THR A 68 -6.79 0.51 11.67
CA THR A 68 -5.36 0.67 11.37
C THR A 68 -4.67 -0.64 10.97
N ASP A 69 -5.16 -1.78 11.46
CA ASP A 69 -4.60 -3.10 11.16
C ASP A 69 -5.09 -3.62 9.81
N ARG A 70 -6.31 -3.25 9.40
CA ARG A 70 -6.94 -3.69 8.15
C ARG A 70 -6.53 -2.84 6.95
N MET A 71 -6.28 -1.55 7.18
CA MET A 71 -5.93 -0.60 6.11
C MET A 71 -4.76 -1.02 5.20
N PRO A 72 -3.64 -1.59 5.70
CA PRO A 72 -2.52 -1.98 4.84
C PRO A 72 -2.89 -3.01 3.76
N GLU A 73 -3.82 -3.91 4.06
CA GLU A 73 -4.31 -4.94 3.12
C GLU A 73 -5.01 -4.31 1.91
N ILE A 74 -5.62 -3.13 2.11
CA ILE A 74 -6.29 -2.36 1.05
C ILE A 74 -5.31 -1.40 0.36
N LEU A 75 -4.50 -0.68 1.14
CA LEU A 75 -3.65 0.38 0.63
C LEU A 75 -2.48 -0.13 -0.21
N ASN A 76 -1.87 -1.25 0.17
CA ASN A 76 -0.68 -1.75 -0.53
C ASN A 76 -0.99 -2.13 -1.99
N PRO A 77 -2.05 -2.93 -2.29
CA PRO A 77 -2.43 -3.23 -3.67
C PRO A 77 -2.77 -1.99 -4.49
N ILE A 78 -3.57 -1.07 -3.92
CA ILE A 78 -3.99 0.15 -4.64
C ILE A 78 -2.79 1.02 -4.97
N THR A 79 -1.89 1.26 -4.02
CA THR A 79 -0.70 2.09 -4.25
C THR A 79 0.28 1.46 -5.25
N SER A 80 0.39 0.14 -5.30
CA SER A 80 1.18 -0.55 -6.33
C SER A 80 0.58 -0.32 -7.72
N ILE A 81 -0.72 -0.58 -7.89
CA ILE A 81 -1.41 -0.41 -9.17
C ILE A 81 -1.39 1.04 -9.63
N MET A 82 -1.66 2.00 -8.74
CA MET A 82 -1.58 3.42 -9.09
C MET A 82 -0.19 3.83 -9.58
N ARG A 83 0.87 3.31 -8.94
CA ARG A 83 2.25 3.58 -9.35
C ARG A 83 2.56 2.99 -10.72
N GLU A 84 2.13 1.76 -10.97
CA GLU A 84 2.39 1.04 -12.22
C GLU A 84 1.61 1.63 -13.40
N THR A 85 0.31 1.89 -13.20
CA THR A 85 -0.58 2.48 -14.21
C THR A 85 -0.41 3.98 -14.39
N ARG A 86 0.33 4.64 -13.47
CA ARG A 86 0.42 6.11 -13.34
C ARG A 86 -0.96 6.78 -13.18
N GLU A 87 -1.94 6.04 -12.68
CA GLU A 87 -3.27 6.54 -12.38
C GLU A 87 -3.21 7.46 -11.16
N THR A 88 -3.92 8.59 -11.25
CA THR A 88 -3.98 9.61 -10.19
C THR A 88 -5.32 9.65 -9.49
N ASP A 89 -6.37 9.10 -10.12
CA ASP A 89 -7.68 8.96 -9.50
C ASP A 89 -7.69 7.77 -8.54
N TYR A 90 -7.29 8.03 -7.29
CA TYR A 90 -7.29 7.01 -6.24
C TYR A 90 -8.71 6.55 -5.85
N ILE A 91 -9.74 7.40 -6.04
CA ILE A 91 -11.11 7.10 -5.60
C ILE A 91 -11.66 5.93 -6.41
N LYS A 92 -11.37 5.90 -7.72
CA LYS A 92 -11.71 4.82 -8.66
C LYS A 92 -11.34 3.42 -8.14
N PHE A 93 -10.24 3.29 -7.41
CA PHE A 93 -9.80 2.01 -6.83
C PHE A 93 -10.21 1.87 -5.37
N ALA A 94 -10.12 2.94 -4.59
CA ALA A 94 -10.32 2.90 -3.16
C ALA A 94 -11.78 2.64 -2.77
N GLU A 95 -12.74 3.31 -3.41
CA GLU A 95 -14.15 3.20 -3.02
C GLU A 95 -14.71 1.78 -3.18
N PRO A 96 -14.57 1.09 -4.33
CA PRO A 96 -15.07 -0.28 -4.49
C PRO A 96 -14.41 -1.27 -3.53
N ILE A 97 -13.12 -1.10 -3.26
CA ILE A 97 -12.38 -1.98 -2.35
C ILE A 97 -12.79 -1.75 -0.91
N CYS A 98 -13.02 -0.49 -0.49
CA CYS A 98 -13.51 -0.20 0.85
C CYS A 98 -14.94 -0.71 1.07
N ILE A 99 -15.83 -0.61 0.07
CA ILE A 99 -17.17 -1.20 0.12
C ILE A 99 -17.06 -2.70 0.35
N PHE A 100 -16.29 -3.39 -0.50
CA PHE A 100 -16.09 -4.84 -0.39
C PHE A 100 -15.49 -5.23 0.97
N GLU A 101 -14.43 -4.56 1.41
CA GLU A 101 -13.79 -4.87 2.68
C GLU A 101 -14.77 -4.72 3.86
N CYS A 102 -15.57 -3.65 3.86
CA CYS A 102 -16.59 -3.46 4.87
C CYS A 102 -17.65 -4.57 4.82
N GLU A 103 -18.13 -4.96 3.63
CA GLU A 103 -19.09 -6.06 3.50
C GLU A 103 -18.52 -7.37 4.06
N VAL A 104 -17.29 -7.73 3.69
CA VAL A 104 -16.65 -8.97 4.17
C VAL A 104 -16.38 -8.88 5.68
N PHE A 105 -15.95 -7.73 6.19
CA PHE A 105 -15.68 -7.53 7.62
C PHE A 105 -16.93 -7.77 8.49
N HIS A 106 -18.09 -7.29 8.06
CA HIS A 106 -19.33 -7.47 8.83
C HIS A 106 -19.93 -8.87 8.66
N ASN A 107 -19.80 -9.48 7.47
CA ASN A 107 -20.49 -10.73 7.17
C ASN A 107 -19.64 -11.98 7.44
N SER A 108 -18.32 -11.84 7.58
CA SER A 108 -17.44 -12.98 7.83
C SER A 108 -17.65 -13.57 9.24
N PRO A 109 -17.85 -14.89 9.37
CA PRO A 109 -18.08 -15.53 10.67
C PRO A 109 -16.82 -15.62 11.52
N THR A 110 -15.63 -15.52 10.91
CA THR A 110 -14.33 -15.60 11.60
C THR A 110 -13.32 -14.68 10.95
N LYS A 111 -12.29 -14.29 11.69
CA LYS A 111 -11.14 -13.54 11.14
C LYS A 111 -10.49 -14.28 9.96
N GLN A 112 -10.34 -15.60 10.05
CA GLN A 112 -9.71 -16.38 8.98
C GLN A 112 -10.53 -16.37 7.69
N ALA A 113 -11.86 -16.41 7.78
CA ALA A 113 -12.73 -16.28 6.61
C ALA A 113 -12.57 -14.89 5.96
N TYR A 114 -12.56 -13.83 6.77
CA TYR A 114 -12.28 -12.47 6.32
C TYR A 114 -10.92 -12.36 5.64
N ASP A 115 -9.85 -12.83 6.29
CA ASP A 115 -8.49 -12.77 5.75
C ASP A 115 -8.40 -13.47 4.38
N GLY A 116 -9.05 -14.64 4.26
CA GLY A 116 -9.07 -15.40 3.01
C GLY A 116 -9.85 -14.70 1.88
N GLU A 117 -10.99 -14.08 2.18
CA GLU A 117 -11.76 -13.35 1.17
C GLU A 117 -11.06 -12.07 0.71
N ILE A 118 -10.39 -11.35 1.64
CA ILE A 118 -9.58 -10.17 1.32
C ILE A 118 -8.42 -10.56 0.42
N ASP A 119 -7.65 -11.59 0.77
CA ASP A 119 -6.50 -12.06 -0.01
C ASP A 119 -6.88 -12.43 -1.45
N VAL A 120 -7.98 -13.19 -1.62
CA VAL A 120 -8.51 -13.56 -2.93
C VAL A 120 -8.88 -12.29 -3.73
N LYS A 121 -9.61 -11.36 -3.12
CA LYS A 121 -10.06 -10.15 -3.82
C LYS A 121 -8.90 -9.24 -4.22
N MET A 122 -7.92 -9.05 -3.33
CA MET A 122 -6.76 -8.22 -3.61
C MET A 122 -5.87 -8.85 -4.70
N THR A 123 -5.71 -10.17 -4.67
CA THR A 123 -5.00 -10.90 -5.74
C THR A 123 -5.68 -10.73 -7.10
N GLU A 124 -7.01 -10.88 -7.16
CA GLU A 124 -7.77 -10.63 -8.40
C GLU A 124 -7.67 -9.18 -8.86
N PHE A 125 -7.70 -8.23 -7.93
CA PHE A 125 -7.58 -6.82 -8.21
C PHE A 125 -6.23 -6.51 -8.86
N VAL A 126 -5.12 -6.95 -8.26
CA VAL A 126 -3.77 -6.73 -8.81
C VAL A 126 -3.64 -7.36 -10.19
N LYS A 127 -3.97 -8.66 -10.32
CA LYS A 127 -3.85 -9.39 -11.58
C LYS A 127 -4.62 -8.73 -12.73
N ARG A 128 -5.86 -8.27 -12.47
CA ARG A 128 -6.68 -7.60 -13.50
C ARG A 128 -6.01 -6.34 -14.03
N HIS A 129 -5.28 -5.60 -13.21
CA HIS A 129 -4.63 -4.35 -13.61
C HIS A 129 -3.24 -4.56 -14.20
N GLU A 130 -2.53 -5.61 -13.78
CA GLU A 130 -1.30 -6.07 -14.46
C GLU A 130 -1.61 -6.50 -15.91
N ASP A 131 -2.64 -7.32 -16.12
CA ASP A 131 -3.03 -7.82 -17.45
C ASP A 131 -3.41 -6.67 -18.41
N ILE A 132 -4.05 -5.61 -17.90
CA ILE A 132 -4.41 -4.40 -18.68
C ILE A 132 -3.16 -3.64 -19.14
N ASN A 133 -2.16 -3.50 -18.26
CA ASN A 133 -0.90 -2.84 -18.60
C ASN A 133 -0.14 -3.62 -19.69
N VAL A 134 -0.12 -4.95 -19.62
CA VAL A 134 0.52 -5.81 -20.64
C VAL A 134 -0.20 -5.71 -21.99
N ALA A 135 -1.53 -5.70 -22.01
CA ALA A 135 -2.31 -5.59 -23.25
C ALA A 135 -2.12 -4.24 -23.96
N SER A 136 -1.83 -3.17 -23.22
CA SER A 136 -1.63 -1.83 -23.80
C SER A 136 -0.25 -1.63 -24.46
N GLU A 137 0.71 -2.52 -24.24
CA GLU A 137 2.04 -2.46 -24.88
C GLU A 137 2.11 -3.24 -26.21
N VAL A 138 1.08 -4.02 -26.55
CA VAL A 138 1.03 -4.79 -27.81
C VAL A 138 0.32 -3.99 -28.91
N VAL A 139 0.97 -2.92 -29.40
CA VAL A 139 0.61 -2.31 -30.68
C VAL A 139 1.55 -2.87 -31.76
N PRO A 140 1.07 -3.72 -32.69
CA PRO A 140 1.90 -4.16 -33.81
C PRO A 140 2.08 -2.98 -34.78
N SER A 141 3.34 -2.68 -35.09
CA SER A 141 3.76 -1.73 -36.14
C SER A 141 3.38 -2.20 -37.54
#